data_AF-A0A6P0IP19-F1
#
_entry.id   AF-A0A6P0IP19-F1
#
_cell.length_a   1.000
_cell.length_b   1.000
_cell.length_c   1.000
_cell.angle_alpha   90.00
_cell.angle_beta   90.00
_cell.angle_gamma   90.00
#
_symmetry.space_group_name_H-M   'P 1'
#
loop_
_entity.id
_entity.type
_entity.pdbx_description
1 polymer ?
#
loop_
_entity_poly.entity_id
_entity_poly.type
_entity_poly.pdbx_seq_one_letter_code
_entity_poly.pdbx_strand_id
1 'polypeptide(L)'
;MKNHLSNLKVVRNLKPRQLGLAVTTFAALGFTMSVPAAAGEFRTINGFGNNLNDPTLGQAETELLRLLTPAYEDGFNAPRITGSTGNLLPNPRDISNTIVPQKELVPNFLNASDWIWQWGQFIDHDLDLNEGGLDRSPEDFTPIPINPIDIATGLPDPLAPLIPLIRVPAAPGTGTGPGNPRQQINQLTSFIDGSQVYGSDSVRAEFLRTNDGSGKLKSQSINGQELLPFNTGGFPNANTTPPISGEELFIAGDVRANEQIG
;
A
#
# COMPACT_ATOMS: atom_id res chain seq x y z
N MET A 1 -1.42 11.73 58.49
CA MET A 1 -0.81 10.61 59.27
C MET A 1 0.55 10.32 58.64
N LYS A 2 1.60 10.92 59.21
CA LYS A 2 2.71 10.25 59.92
C LYS A 2 3.70 9.53 58.99
N ASN A 3 4.83 10.21 58.85
CA ASN A 3 6.11 9.84 58.24
C ASN A 3 6.64 8.45 58.65
N HIS A 4 7.32 7.79 57.70
CA HIS A 4 8.46 6.90 57.96
C HIS A 4 9.60 7.32 57.03
N LEU A 5 10.65 7.93 57.60
CA LEU A 5 11.96 7.31 57.89
C LEU A 5 12.80 7.17 56.62
N SER A 6 13.68 8.13 56.35
CA SER A 6 15.06 8.23 56.87
C SER A 6 16.06 7.41 56.05
N ASN A 7 16.92 8.10 55.31
CA ASN A 7 18.38 7.92 55.35
C ASN A 7 19.09 9.07 54.61
N LEU A 8 19.76 9.94 55.38
CA LEU A 8 20.78 10.88 54.92
C LEU A 8 22.03 10.09 54.45
N LYS A 9 22.93 10.56 53.56
CA LYS A 9 23.85 11.68 53.83
C LYS A 9 24.74 12.05 52.62
N VAL A 10 24.76 13.37 52.34
CA VAL A 10 25.97 14.26 52.28
C VAL A 10 26.71 14.19 50.92
N VAL A 11 27.07 15.28 50.23
CA VAL A 11 28.07 16.31 50.61
C VAL A 11 28.11 17.45 49.54
N ARG A 12 28.07 18.70 50.03
CA ARG A 12 28.72 19.96 49.58
C ARG A 12 28.37 20.63 48.22
N ASN A 13 27.76 21.81 48.38
CA ASN A 13 28.30 23.15 48.00
C ASN A 13 29.44 23.20 46.98
N LEU A 14 29.16 23.73 45.79
CA LEU A 14 30.15 24.41 44.95
C LEU A 14 29.57 25.74 44.42
N LYS A 15 30.38 26.80 44.58
CA LYS A 15 30.19 28.18 44.12
C LYS A 15 30.39 28.29 42.59
N PRO A 16 29.87 29.36 41.95
CA PRO A 16 29.83 29.47 40.49
C PRO A 16 31.22 29.75 39.90
N ARG A 17 31.56 29.07 38.80
CA ARG A 17 32.72 29.40 37.97
C ARG A 17 32.28 29.70 36.55
N GLN A 18 32.66 30.91 36.15
CA GLN A 18 32.72 31.55 34.84
C GLN A 18 32.47 30.65 33.62
N LEU A 19 31.51 31.05 32.79
CA LEU A 19 31.23 30.50 31.47
C LEU A 19 32.41 30.86 30.55
N GLY A 20 33.37 29.94 30.41
CA GLY A 20 34.36 29.97 29.34
C GLY A 20 33.76 29.36 28.09
N LEU A 21 33.78 30.12 26.99
CA LEU A 21 33.36 29.70 25.66
C LEU A 21 34.27 28.56 25.17
N ALA A 22 33.78 27.32 25.20
CA ALA A 22 34.40 26.20 24.52
C ALA A 22 33.73 26.04 23.16
N VAL A 23 34.42 26.48 22.10
CA VAL A 23 34.10 26.09 20.73
C VAL A 23 34.48 24.63 20.59
N THR A 24 33.51 23.74 20.80
CA THR A 24 33.68 22.31 20.50
C THR A 24 33.39 22.11 19.02
N THR A 25 34.45 21.97 18.25
CA THR A 25 34.42 21.50 16.87
C THR A 25 33.76 20.11 16.87
N PHE A 26 32.51 20.01 16.41
CA PHE A 26 31.93 18.72 16.05
C PHE A 26 32.66 18.24 14.80
N ALA A 27 33.67 17.38 15.00
CA ALA A 27 34.15 16.53 13.93
C ALA A 27 32.97 15.62 13.55
N ALA A 28 32.30 15.95 12.46
CA ALA A 28 31.37 15.04 11.81
C ALA A 28 32.19 13.81 11.40
N LEU A 29 32.12 12.74 12.20
CA LEU A 29 32.36 11.41 11.68
C LEU A 29 31.25 11.16 10.66
N GLY A 30 31.50 11.57 9.42
CA GLY A 30 30.77 11.08 8.28
C GLY A 30 30.98 9.57 8.26
N PHE A 31 29.98 8.85 8.75
CA PHE A 31 29.83 7.44 8.42
C PHE A 31 29.43 7.43 6.95
N THR A 32 30.42 7.56 6.06
CA THR A 32 30.23 7.13 4.68
C THR A 32 30.07 5.62 4.78
N MET A 33 28.82 5.15 4.79
CA MET A 33 28.58 3.81 4.30
C MET A 33 29.00 3.86 2.84
N SER A 34 30.24 3.43 2.55
CA SER A 34 30.60 3.09 1.19
C SER A 34 29.66 1.95 0.83
N VAL A 35 28.65 2.24 0.04
CA VAL A 35 27.86 1.19 -0.60
C VAL A 35 28.90 0.35 -1.36
N PRO A 36 29.13 -0.91 -0.98
CA PRO A 36 30.14 -1.71 -1.65
C PRO A 36 29.74 -1.79 -3.13
N ALA A 37 30.74 -1.73 -4.01
CA ALA A 37 30.58 -1.73 -5.48
C ALA A 37 29.89 -2.99 -6.07
N ALA A 38 29.32 -3.86 -5.22
CA ALA A 38 28.37 -4.90 -5.58
C ALA A 38 26.96 -4.36 -5.90
N ALA A 39 26.68 -3.07 -5.64
CA ALA A 39 25.39 -2.42 -5.91
C ALA A 39 25.04 -2.21 -7.40
N GLY A 40 25.77 -2.82 -8.34
CA GLY A 40 25.65 -2.52 -9.78
C GLY A 40 25.16 -3.64 -10.68
N GLU A 41 25.06 -4.89 -10.22
CA GLU A 41 24.71 -6.01 -11.12
C GLU A 41 23.20 -6.34 -11.13
N PHE A 42 22.53 -6.23 -9.97
CA PHE A 42 21.13 -6.60 -9.83
C PHE A 42 20.34 -5.56 -9.03
N ARG A 43 19.03 -5.49 -9.30
CA ARG A 43 18.10 -4.60 -8.60
C ARG A 43 17.89 -5.09 -7.16
N THR A 44 17.70 -4.16 -6.24
CA THR A 44 17.21 -4.47 -4.88
C THR A 44 15.74 -4.84 -4.94
N ILE A 45 15.30 -5.79 -4.12
CA ILE A 45 13.90 -6.25 -4.05
C ILE A 45 12.90 -5.11 -3.83
N ASN A 46 13.25 -4.10 -3.04
CA ASN A 46 12.36 -2.97 -2.75
C ASN A 46 12.57 -1.75 -3.66
N GLY A 47 13.40 -1.85 -4.70
CA GLY A 47 13.70 -0.74 -5.62
C GLY A 47 14.67 0.36 -5.11
N PHE A 48 15.18 0.27 -3.87
CA PHE A 48 16.12 1.25 -3.32
C PHE A 48 17.43 1.36 -4.14
N GLY A 49 17.91 2.60 -4.32
CA GLY A 49 19.17 2.87 -5.00
C GLY A 49 19.11 2.78 -6.52
N ASN A 50 17.92 2.58 -7.11
CA ASN A 50 17.75 2.62 -8.56
C ASN A 50 18.18 3.98 -9.15
N ASN A 51 17.74 5.07 -8.52
CA ASN A 51 18.19 6.41 -8.84
C ASN A 51 19.39 6.78 -7.94
N LEU A 52 20.53 7.10 -8.57
CA LEU A 52 21.78 7.38 -7.86
C LEU A 52 21.78 8.72 -7.08
N ASN A 53 20.94 9.67 -7.48
CA ASN A 53 20.84 10.98 -6.84
C ASN A 53 19.81 10.96 -5.69
N ASP A 54 18.71 10.24 -5.88
CA ASP A 54 17.69 9.99 -4.87
C ASP A 54 17.38 8.48 -4.78
N PRO A 55 18.10 7.75 -3.90
CA PRO A 55 17.93 6.32 -3.75
C PRO A 55 16.51 5.85 -3.38
N THR A 56 15.64 6.74 -2.91
CA THR A 56 14.26 6.39 -2.50
C THR A 56 13.24 6.52 -3.63
N LEU A 57 13.64 7.11 -4.76
CA LEU A 57 12.74 7.34 -5.89
C LEU A 57 12.25 6.00 -6.49
N GLY A 58 10.95 5.73 -6.39
CA GLY A 58 10.32 4.51 -6.90
C GLY A 58 10.50 3.28 -6.00
N GLN A 59 11.05 3.47 -4.80
CA GLN A 59 11.15 2.42 -3.79
C GLN A 59 9.75 2.04 -3.27
N ALA A 60 9.55 0.76 -2.96
CA ALA A 60 8.36 0.28 -2.25
C ALA A 60 8.20 0.94 -0.87
N GLU A 61 6.95 0.97 -0.38
CA GLU A 61 6.56 1.58 0.90
C GLU A 61 6.84 3.09 0.96
N THR A 62 6.71 3.78 -0.17
CA THR A 62 6.84 5.24 -0.27
C THR A 62 5.55 5.90 -0.76
N GLU A 63 5.40 7.20 -0.51
CA GLU A 63 4.21 7.94 -0.92
C GLU A 63 4.05 7.99 -2.45
N LEU A 64 2.82 7.79 -2.92
CA LEU A 64 2.49 7.98 -4.34
C LEU A 64 2.79 9.41 -4.78
N LEU A 65 3.34 9.55 -6.00
CA LEU A 65 3.60 10.85 -6.60
C LEU A 65 2.29 11.62 -6.83
N ARG A 66 2.21 12.84 -6.28
CA ARG A 66 1.13 13.78 -6.56
C ARG A 66 1.48 14.66 -7.76
N LEU A 67 0.84 14.43 -8.90
CA LEU A 67 0.95 15.31 -10.07
C LEU A 67 0.16 16.62 -9.93
N LEU A 68 -0.88 16.59 -9.08
CA LEU A 68 -1.75 17.73 -8.78
C LEU A 68 -1.99 17.81 -7.28
N THR A 69 -2.36 19.01 -6.80
CA THR A 69 -2.78 19.24 -5.43
C THR A 69 -3.98 18.34 -5.09
N PRO A 70 -3.98 17.62 -3.95
CA PRO A 70 -5.11 16.80 -3.54
C PRO A 70 -6.36 17.65 -3.26
N ALA A 71 -7.53 17.13 -3.62
CA ALA A 71 -8.81 17.82 -3.48
C ALA A 71 -9.71 17.07 -2.49
N TYR A 72 -9.52 17.35 -1.20
CA TYR A 72 -10.36 16.86 -0.10
C TYR A 72 -11.43 17.90 0.28
N GLU A 73 -12.54 17.45 0.88
CA GLU A 73 -13.64 18.35 1.28
C GLU A 73 -13.20 19.41 2.30
N ASP A 74 -12.41 18.98 3.28
CA ASP A 74 -11.82 19.82 4.33
C ASP A 74 -10.43 20.38 3.94
N GLY A 75 -10.00 20.11 2.70
CA GLY A 75 -8.70 20.48 2.18
C GLY A 75 -7.54 19.57 2.61
N PHE A 76 -7.76 18.50 3.38
CA PHE A 76 -6.66 17.63 3.81
C PHE A 76 -6.96 16.14 3.98
N ASN A 77 -8.18 15.71 4.30
CA ASN A 77 -8.44 14.30 4.61
C ASN A 77 -9.84 13.83 4.21
N ALA A 78 -10.90 14.60 4.46
CA ALA A 78 -12.27 14.15 4.23
C ALA A 78 -12.53 13.89 2.73
N PRO A 79 -13.10 12.73 2.34
CA PRO A 79 -13.52 12.49 0.97
C PRO A 79 -14.40 13.62 0.46
N ARG A 80 -14.16 14.04 -0.77
CA ARG A 80 -14.89 15.14 -1.38
C ARG A 80 -16.36 14.76 -1.58
N ILE A 81 -17.26 15.64 -1.17
CA ILE A 81 -18.71 15.51 -1.38
C ILE A 81 -19.30 16.70 -2.13
N THR A 82 -18.56 17.80 -2.26
CA THR A 82 -19.02 19.02 -2.95
C THR A 82 -18.26 19.27 -4.27
N GLY A 83 -19.02 19.46 -5.35
CA GLY A 83 -18.50 19.80 -6.68
C GLY A 83 -18.01 21.24 -6.81
N SER A 84 -17.38 21.58 -7.93
CA SER A 84 -16.84 22.94 -8.18
C SER A 84 -17.92 24.03 -8.27
N THR A 85 -19.19 23.64 -8.50
CA THR A 85 -20.35 24.53 -8.54
C THR A 85 -21.00 24.74 -7.17
N GLY A 86 -20.49 24.12 -6.11
CA GLY A 86 -21.07 24.17 -4.77
C GLY A 86 -22.20 23.16 -4.51
N ASN A 87 -22.60 22.38 -5.52
CA ASN A 87 -23.59 21.31 -5.37
C ASN A 87 -22.94 20.00 -4.87
N LEU A 88 -23.74 19.12 -4.26
CA LEU A 88 -23.28 17.77 -3.90
C LEU A 88 -22.85 16.98 -5.16
N LEU A 89 -21.79 16.20 -5.01
CA LEU A 89 -21.35 15.24 -6.01
C LEU A 89 -22.38 14.11 -6.13
N PRO A 90 -22.63 13.60 -7.34
CA PRO A 90 -23.54 12.48 -7.54
C PRO A 90 -23.02 11.23 -6.84
N ASN A 91 -23.95 10.39 -6.37
CA ASN A 91 -23.61 9.14 -5.72
C ASN A 91 -22.90 8.19 -6.72
N PRO A 92 -21.79 7.52 -6.34
CA PRO A 92 -21.09 6.61 -7.25
C PRO A 92 -21.95 5.47 -7.82
N ARG A 93 -22.89 4.92 -7.04
CA ARG A 93 -23.82 3.89 -7.53
C ARG A 93 -24.80 4.47 -8.55
N ASP A 94 -25.31 5.67 -8.32
CA ASP A 94 -26.19 6.37 -9.26
C ASP A 94 -25.48 6.65 -10.60
N ILE A 95 -24.21 7.09 -10.54
CA ILE A 95 -23.36 7.24 -11.72
C ILE A 95 -23.20 5.88 -12.41
N SER A 96 -22.92 4.82 -11.64
CA SER A 96 -22.73 3.47 -12.17
C SER A 96 -23.96 2.99 -12.95
N ASN A 97 -25.15 3.09 -12.33
CA ASN A 97 -26.39 2.64 -12.94
C ASN A 97 -26.79 3.48 -14.15
N THR A 98 -26.41 4.75 -14.18
CA THR A 98 -26.79 5.67 -15.27
C THR A 98 -25.84 5.57 -16.46
N ILE A 99 -24.52 5.52 -16.20
CA ILE A 99 -23.48 5.73 -17.23
C ILE A 99 -22.84 4.43 -17.71
N VAL A 100 -22.62 3.45 -16.84
CA VAL A 100 -21.97 2.17 -17.21
C VAL A 100 -22.89 0.94 -17.26
N PRO A 101 -24.24 1.04 -17.35
CA PRO A 101 -25.06 -0.16 -17.45
C PRO A 101 -24.86 -0.83 -18.82
N GLN A 102 -24.43 -2.09 -18.83
CA GLN A 102 -24.45 -2.89 -20.05
C GLN A 102 -25.87 -3.41 -20.30
N LYS A 103 -26.52 -2.89 -21.35
CA LYS A 103 -27.91 -3.26 -21.71
C LYS A 103 -27.99 -4.30 -22.84
N GLU A 104 -26.91 -4.46 -23.58
CA GLU A 104 -26.81 -5.37 -24.71
C GLU A 104 -25.41 -5.99 -24.80
N LEU A 105 -25.25 -6.99 -25.66
CA LEU A 105 -23.94 -7.56 -25.96
C LEU A 105 -23.10 -6.51 -26.69
N VAL A 106 -21.87 -6.29 -26.21
CA VAL A 106 -20.89 -5.40 -26.84
C VAL A 106 -19.83 -6.26 -27.50
N PRO A 107 -19.81 -6.38 -28.84
CA PRO A 107 -18.79 -7.15 -29.54
C PRO A 107 -17.41 -6.51 -29.41
N ASN A 108 -16.38 -7.35 -29.35
CA ASN A 108 -15.00 -6.92 -29.37
C ASN A 108 -14.60 -6.46 -30.80
N PHE A 109 -14.80 -5.17 -31.09
CA PHE A 109 -14.51 -4.58 -32.40
C PHE A 109 -13.01 -4.45 -32.73
N LEU A 110 -12.14 -4.59 -31.72
CA LEU A 110 -10.69 -4.56 -31.89
C LEU A 110 -10.10 -5.92 -32.28
N ASN A 111 -10.90 -7.00 -32.22
CA ASN A 111 -10.43 -8.38 -32.35
C ASN A 111 -9.24 -8.69 -31.40
N ALA A 112 -9.20 -8.02 -30.24
CA ALA A 112 -8.16 -8.28 -29.23
C ALA A 112 -8.41 -9.63 -28.55
N SER A 113 -7.37 -10.35 -28.16
CA SER A 113 -7.54 -11.51 -27.27
C SER A 113 -7.80 -11.05 -25.83
N ASP A 114 -8.40 -11.91 -25.02
CA ASP A 114 -8.60 -11.64 -23.59
C ASP A 114 -7.29 -11.37 -22.84
N TRP A 115 -6.15 -11.79 -23.42
CA TRP A 115 -4.80 -11.46 -22.95
C TRP A 115 -4.55 -9.96 -22.77
N ILE A 116 -5.27 -9.08 -23.48
CA ILE A 116 -5.09 -7.64 -23.32
C ILE A 116 -5.45 -7.18 -21.90
N TRP A 117 -6.50 -7.73 -21.31
CA TRP A 117 -6.95 -7.38 -19.97
C TRP A 117 -6.07 -8.04 -18.93
N GLN A 118 -5.78 -9.33 -19.12
CA GLN A 118 -4.96 -10.05 -18.16
C GLN A 118 -3.52 -9.54 -18.10
N TRP A 119 -2.92 -9.19 -19.25
CA TRP A 119 -1.57 -8.59 -19.26
C TRP A 119 -1.59 -7.19 -18.63
N GLY A 120 -2.65 -6.41 -18.87
CA GLY A 120 -2.85 -5.11 -18.22
C GLY A 120 -2.84 -5.24 -16.70
N GLN A 121 -3.63 -6.17 -16.15
CA GLN A 121 -3.64 -6.44 -14.71
C GLN A 121 -2.29 -6.96 -14.21
N PHE A 122 -1.66 -7.88 -14.94
CA PHE A 122 -0.36 -8.43 -14.53
C PHE A 122 0.74 -7.36 -14.44
N ILE A 123 0.68 -6.31 -15.27
CA ILE A 123 1.58 -5.16 -15.21
C ILE A 123 1.16 -4.15 -14.13
N ASP A 124 -0.13 -3.90 -13.94
CA ASP A 124 -0.64 -3.09 -12.81
C ASP A 124 -0.11 -3.61 -11.47
N HIS A 125 -0.12 -4.93 -11.29
CA HIS A 125 0.39 -5.60 -10.10
C HIS A 125 1.92 -5.54 -9.93
N ASP A 126 2.66 -5.02 -10.92
CA ASP A 126 4.10 -4.73 -10.83
C ASP A 126 4.38 -3.27 -10.47
N LEU A 127 3.38 -2.40 -10.57
CA LEU A 127 3.56 -0.95 -10.52
C LEU A 127 3.02 -0.35 -9.23
N ASP A 128 1.83 -0.78 -8.80
CA ASP A 128 1.22 -0.23 -7.61
C ASP A 128 0.30 -1.18 -6.84
N LEU A 129 0.33 -0.98 -5.53
CA LEU A 129 -0.59 -1.55 -4.57
C LEU A 129 -0.77 -0.54 -3.44
N ASN A 130 -2.02 -0.26 -3.10
CA ASN A 130 -2.37 0.60 -1.99
C ASN A 130 -3.48 -0.05 -1.17
N GLU A 131 -3.21 -1.22 -0.62
CA GLU A 131 -4.17 -1.91 0.22
C GLU A 131 -4.15 -1.34 1.64
N GLY A 132 -5.34 -1.27 2.24
CA GLY A 132 -5.45 -0.95 3.64
C GLY A 132 -4.94 -2.08 4.50
N GLY A 133 -3.90 -1.79 5.30
CA GLY A 133 -3.42 -2.66 6.36
C GLY A 133 -4.55 -3.08 7.32
N LEU A 134 -4.25 -4.06 8.18
CA LEU A 134 -5.24 -4.62 9.12
C LEU A 134 -5.76 -3.58 10.13
N ASP A 135 -4.97 -2.52 10.40
CA ASP A 135 -5.35 -1.39 11.26
C ASP A 135 -6.23 -0.40 10.49
N ARG A 136 -7.52 -0.74 10.40
CA ARG A 136 -8.54 0.10 9.77
C ARG A 136 -9.23 0.91 10.86
N SER A 137 -8.97 2.22 10.89
CA SER A 137 -9.72 3.10 11.79
C SER A 137 -11.20 3.13 11.37
N PRO A 138 -12.16 3.18 12.30
CA PRO A 138 -13.56 3.39 11.99
C PRO A 138 -13.84 4.60 11.09
N GLU A 139 -12.97 5.61 11.11
CA GLU A 139 -13.08 6.80 10.24
C GLU A 139 -12.81 6.53 8.75
N ASP A 140 -12.15 5.42 8.44
CA ASP A 140 -11.89 5.00 7.06
C ASP A 140 -13.03 4.14 6.50
N PHE A 141 -14.01 3.73 7.32
CA PHE A 141 -15.22 3.11 6.83
C PHE A 141 -16.16 4.17 6.24
N THR A 142 -16.16 4.27 4.91
CA THR A 142 -16.98 5.23 4.16
C THR A 142 -17.86 4.50 3.16
N PRO A 143 -18.89 3.77 3.64
CA PRO A 143 -19.76 3.00 2.77
C PRO A 143 -20.46 3.92 1.77
N ILE A 144 -20.71 3.40 0.57
CA ILE A 144 -21.47 4.11 -0.45
C ILE A 144 -22.95 3.88 -0.15
N PRO A 145 -23.72 4.88 0.30
CA PRO A 145 -25.15 4.72 0.51
C PRO A 145 -25.83 4.49 -0.84
N ILE A 146 -26.86 3.65 -0.88
CA ILE A 146 -27.59 3.33 -2.10
C ILE A 146 -29.03 3.78 -1.95
N ASN A 147 -29.54 4.47 -2.97
CA ASN A 147 -30.96 4.75 -3.07
C ASN A 147 -31.72 3.42 -3.19
N PRO A 148 -32.71 3.13 -2.33
CA PRO A 148 -33.48 1.88 -2.42
C PRO A 148 -34.11 1.65 -3.80
N ILE A 149 -34.37 2.71 -4.56
CA ILE A 149 -34.81 2.65 -5.95
C ILE A 149 -33.68 3.13 -6.85
N ASP A 150 -33.28 2.27 -7.80
CA ASP A 150 -32.32 2.61 -8.83
C ASP A 150 -32.89 3.71 -9.74
N ILE A 151 -32.17 4.84 -9.81
CA ILE A 151 -32.59 6.01 -10.59
C ILE A 151 -32.68 5.75 -12.10
N ALA A 152 -31.95 4.76 -12.62
CA ALA A 152 -31.89 4.47 -14.04
C ALA A 152 -33.05 3.58 -14.50
N THR A 153 -33.49 2.65 -13.64
CA THR A 153 -34.53 1.65 -13.96
C THR A 153 -35.87 1.92 -13.29
N GLY A 154 -35.89 2.69 -12.20
CA GLY A 154 -37.07 2.89 -11.35
C GLY A 154 -37.47 1.65 -10.54
N LEU A 155 -36.60 0.64 -10.47
CA LEU A 155 -36.81 -0.62 -9.75
C LEU A 155 -35.98 -0.65 -8.45
N PRO A 156 -36.25 -1.57 -7.51
CA PRO A 156 -35.40 -1.74 -6.33
C PRO A 156 -33.94 -2.02 -6.70
N ASP A 157 -32.98 -1.28 -6.11
CA ASP A 157 -31.56 -1.55 -6.32
C ASP A 157 -31.14 -2.81 -5.54
N PRO A 158 -30.59 -3.85 -6.20
CA PRO A 158 -30.24 -5.11 -5.54
C PRO A 158 -29.11 -4.99 -4.51
N LEU A 159 -28.35 -3.90 -4.51
CA LEU A 159 -27.25 -3.67 -3.58
C LEU A 159 -27.63 -2.74 -2.41
N ALA A 160 -28.89 -2.29 -2.33
CA ALA A 160 -29.37 -1.50 -1.20
C ALA A 160 -29.24 -2.26 0.13
N PRO A 161 -28.92 -1.58 1.26
CA PRO A 161 -28.91 -0.12 1.42
C PRO A 161 -27.54 0.54 1.18
N LEU A 162 -26.46 -0.22 1.02
CA LEU A 162 -25.11 0.32 0.85
C LEU A 162 -24.15 -0.69 0.21
N ILE A 163 -23.09 -0.17 -0.40
CA ILE A 163 -21.88 -0.95 -0.72
C ILE A 163 -20.82 -0.67 0.36
N PRO A 164 -20.30 -1.70 1.05
CA PRO A 164 -19.19 -1.52 1.98
C PRO A 164 -17.96 -0.99 1.24
N LEU A 165 -17.38 0.10 1.75
CA LEU A 165 -16.15 0.66 1.23
C LEU A 165 -15.30 1.12 2.42
N ILE A 166 -14.03 0.73 2.38
CA ILE A 166 -13.02 1.17 3.34
C ILE A 166 -11.97 1.91 2.54
N ARG A 167 -11.59 3.09 3.03
CA ARG A 167 -10.57 3.92 2.41
C ARG A 167 -9.19 3.31 2.62
N VAL A 168 -8.32 3.54 1.64
CA VAL A 168 -6.88 3.32 1.82
C VAL A 168 -6.40 4.18 2.99
N PRO A 169 -5.71 3.61 4.01
CA PRO A 169 -5.14 4.33 5.13
C PRO A 169 -4.27 5.51 4.71
N ALA A 170 -4.17 6.49 5.60
CA ALA A 170 -3.23 7.59 5.40
C ALA A 170 -1.79 7.06 5.51
N ALA A 171 -0.89 7.57 4.68
CA ALA A 171 0.53 7.41 4.91
C ALA A 171 0.89 7.94 6.32
N PRO A 172 1.77 7.25 7.07
CA PRO A 172 2.12 7.65 8.42
C PRO A 172 2.51 9.12 8.53
N GLY A 173 1.86 9.84 9.44
CA GLY A 173 2.16 11.25 9.68
C GLY A 173 1.52 12.24 8.71
N THR A 174 0.69 11.80 7.76
CA THR A 174 -0.04 12.67 6.82
C THR A 174 -1.51 12.83 7.21
N GLY A 175 -2.23 13.76 6.57
CA GLY A 175 -3.65 13.99 6.82
C GLY A 175 -3.94 14.70 8.14
N THR A 176 -2.99 15.50 8.64
CA THR A 176 -3.11 16.20 9.93
C THR A 176 -3.62 17.64 9.80
N GLY A 177 -3.79 18.14 8.57
CA GLY A 177 -4.37 19.47 8.30
C GLY A 177 -4.04 19.98 6.89
N PRO A 178 -4.54 21.17 6.47
CA PRO A 178 -4.37 21.68 5.10
C PRO A 178 -2.93 21.85 4.61
N GLY A 179 -1.97 22.06 5.52
CA GLY A 179 -0.54 22.10 5.20
C GLY A 179 0.14 20.73 5.12
N ASN A 180 -0.57 19.66 5.48
CA ASN A 180 -0.10 18.27 5.48
C ASN A 180 -1.26 17.33 5.11
N PRO A 181 -1.73 17.38 3.85
CA PRO A 181 -2.85 16.58 3.39
C PRO A 181 -2.52 15.09 3.40
N ARG A 182 -3.57 14.25 3.44
CA ARG A 182 -3.47 12.80 3.45
C ARG A 182 -2.75 12.30 2.20
N GLN A 183 -1.75 11.46 2.39
CA GLN A 183 -1.08 10.73 1.32
C GLN A 183 -1.40 9.24 1.41
N GLN A 184 -1.10 8.50 0.35
CA GLN A 184 -1.26 7.06 0.26
C GLN A 184 0.10 6.48 -0.10
N ILE A 185 0.41 5.31 0.44
CA ILE A 185 1.65 4.59 0.18
C ILE A 185 1.43 3.66 -1.01
N ASN A 186 2.44 3.57 -1.88
CA ASN A 186 2.60 2.44 -2.78
C ASN A 186 3.43 1.36 -2.08
N GLN A 187 2.84 0.19 -1.90
CA GLN A 187 3.46 -0.96 -1.24
C GLN A 187 4.39 -1.75 -2.17
N LEU A 188 4.37 -1.45 -3.48
CA LEU A 188 5.23 -2.06 -4.49
C LEU A 188 6.32 -1.09 -4.96
N THR A 189 7.34 -1.64 -5.62
CA THR A 189 8.26 -0.80 -6.39
C THR A 189 7.51 -0.16 -7.56
N SER A 190 7.95 1.02 -8.00
CA SER A 190 7.30 1.72 -9.13
C SER A 190 7.85 1.31 -10.51
N PHE A 191 8.73 0.32 -10.55
CA PHE A 191 9.41 -0.10 -11.78
C PHE A 191 8.74 -1.32 -12.37
N ILE A 192 8.80 -1.48 -13.70
CA ILE A 192 8.51 -2.76 -14.33
C ILE A 192 9.73 -3.66 -14.12
N ASP A 193 9.74 -4.42 -13.02
CA ASP A 193 10.88 -5.24 -12.62
C ASP A 193 10.53 -6.68 -12.21
N GLY A 194 9.26 -7.08 -12.36
CA GLY A 194 8.83 -8.43 -12.03
C GLY A 194 8.48 -8.59 -10.54
N SER A 195 8.24 -7.52 -9.81
CA SER A 195 7.91 -7.53 -8.37
C SER A 195 6.63 -8.30 -8.06
N GLN A 196 5.69 -8.44 -9.00
CA GLN A 196 4.53 -9.34 -8.87
C GLN A 196 4.92 -10.83 -8.83
N VAL A 197 6.10 -11.16 -9.36
CA VAL A 197 6.69 -12.51 -9.29
C VAL A 197 7.66 -12.63 -8.11
N TYR A 198 8.56 -11.67 -7.93
CA TYR A 198 9.69 -11.76 -6.99
C TYR A 198 9.41 -11.15 -5.61
N GLY A 199 8.39 -10.31 -5.48
CA GLY A 199 8.03 -9.55 -4.29
C GLY A 199 8.72 -8.19 -4.23
N SER A 200 8.12 -7.28 -3.44
CA SER A 200 8.68 -5.96 -3.10
C SER A 200 9.24 -5.89 -1.66
N ASP A 201 9.05 -6.96 -0.89
CA ASP A 201 9.53 -7.12 0.49
C ASP A 201 10.57 -8.26 0.55
N SER A 202 11.68 -8.04 1.24
CA SER A 202 12.78 -9.01 1.29
C SER A 202 12.41 -10.34 1.97
N VAL A 203 11.50 -10.32 2.95
CA VAL A 203 11.07 -11.53 3.66
C VAL A 203 10.20 -12.39 2.76
N ARG A 204 9.26 -11.78 2.03
CA ARG A 204 8.44 -12.44 1.01
C ARG A 204 9.29 -12.99 -0.13
N ALA A 205 10.20 -12.18 -0.67
CA ALA A 205 11.11 -12.58 -1.75
C ALA A 205 11.98 -13.78 -1.34
N GLU A 206 12.52 -13.77 -0.11
CA GLU A 206 13.30 -14.88 0.42
C GLU A 206 12.45 -16.14 0.59
N PHE A 207 11.21 -16.00 1.05
CA PHE A 207 10.30 -17.14 1.17
C PHE A 207 9.95 -17.75 -0.19
N LEU A 208 9.83 -16.96 -1.25
CA LEU A 208 9.52 -17.45 -2.60
C LEU A 208 10.66 -18.24 -3.24
N ARG A 209 11.89 -18.15 -2.71
CA ARG A 209 13.08 -18.84 -3.26
C ARG A 209 13.26 -20.23 -2.66
N THR A 210 13.72 -21.19 -3.47
CA THR A 210 14.01 -22.55 -3.00
C THR A 210 15.26 -22.60 -2.13
N ASN A 211 16.26 -21.74 -2.42
CA ASN A 211 17.52 -21.63 -1.67
C ASN A 211 18.30 -22.94 -1.48
N ASP A 212 18.19 -23.84 -2.45
CA ASP A 212 18.94 -25.11 -2.55
C ASP A 212 20.20 -24.99 -3.42
N GLY A 213 20.57 -23.77 -3.81
CA GLY A 213 21.69 -23.48 -4.73
C GLY A 213 21.32 -23.52 -6.21
N SER A 214 20.08 -23.91 -6.58
CA SER A 214 19.64 -23.93 -7.98
C SER A 214 19.30 -22.55 -8.57
N GLY A 215 19.08 -21.54 -7.70
CA GLY A 215 18.60 -20.23 -8.10
C GLY A 215 17.11 -20.17 -8.47
N LYS A 216 16.34 -21.24 -8.23
CA LYS A 216 14.91 -21.31 -8.57
C LYS A 216 14.01 -20.69 -7.51
N LEU A 217 12.81 -20.29 -7.96
CA LEU A 217 11.66 -20.09 -7.09
C LEU A 217 11.09 -21.43 -6.64
N LYS A 218 10.40 -21.42 -5.49
CA LYS A 218 9.60 -22.54 -5.03
C LYS A 218 8.44 -22.76 -6.00
N SER A 219 8.10 -24.01 -6.21
CA SER A 219 6.94 -24.45 -6.98
C SER A 219 6.41 -25.75 -6.37
N GLN A 220 5.26 -26.20 -6.84
CA GLN A 220 4.70 -27.49 -6.49
C GLN A 220 4.12 -28.19 -7.70
N SER A 221 4.06 -29.53 -7.65
CA SER A 221 3.43 -30.32 -8.70
C SER A 221 2.02 -30.71 -8.28
N ILE A 222 1.01 -30.24 -9.00
CA ILE A 222 -0.40 -30.63 -8.81
C ILE A 222 -0.90 -31.24 -10.12
N ASN A 223 -1.38 -32.48 -10.07
CA ASN A 223 -1.85 -33.22 -11.24
C ASN A 223 -0.84 -33.26 -12.42
N GLY A 224 0.46 -33.30 -12.09
CA GLY A 224 1.54 -33.32 -13.09
C GLY A 224 1.89 -31.96 -13.70
N GLN A 225 1.28 -30.87 -13.22
CA GLN A 225 1.60 -29.50 -13.63
C GLN A 225 2.39 -28.78 -12.53
N GLU A 226 3.36 -27.98 -12.94
CA GLU A 226 4.11 -27.09 -12.03
C GLU A 226 3.29 -25.82 -11.79
N LEU A 227 2.96 -25.55 -10.53
CA LEU A 227 2.17 -24.40 -10.10
C LEU A 227 2.92 -23.60 -9.03
N LEU A 228 2.42 -22.38 -8.77
CA LEU A 228 2.84 -21.57 -7.64
C LEU A 228 2.73 -22.36 -6.33
N PRO A 229 3.63 -22.14 -5.36
CA PRO A 229 3.54 -22.78 -4.04
C PRO A 229 2.34 -22.24 -3.28
N PHE A 230 1.86 -23.00 -2.29
CA PHE A 230 0.86 -22.51 -1.35
C PHE A 230 1.48 -21.59 -0.29
N ASN A 231 0.66 -20.69 0.26
CA ASN A 231 1.05 -19.74 1.31
C ASN A 231 1.16 -20.39 2.70
N THR A 232 2.04 -21.39 2.82
CA THR A 232 2.32 -22.08 4.10
C THR A 232 3.12 -21.23 5.09
N GLY A 233 3.59 -20.06 4.66
CA GLY A 233 4.31 -19.10 5.49
C GLY A 233 3.41 -18.10 6.23
N GLY A 234 2.10 -18.10 5.96
CA GLY A 234 1.16 -17.17 6.59
C GLY A 234 1.35 -15.71 6.16
N PHE A 235 1.83 -15.47 4.93
CA PHE A 235 2.00 -14.12 4.40
C PHE A 235 0.65 -13.45 4.12
N PRO A 236 0.55 -12.12 4.19
CA PRO A 236 -0.65 -11.41 3.74
C PRO A 236 -0.92 -11.71 2.26
N ASN A 237 -2.16 -12.09 1.96
CA ASN A 237 -2.70 -12.29 0.62
C ASN A 237 -4.13 -11.72 0.58
N ALA A 238 -4.50 -11.14 -0.56
CA ALA A 238 -5.90 -10.87 -0.84
C ALA A 238 -6.68 -12.19 -0.85
N ASN A 239 -7.90 -12.15 -0.32
CA ASN A 239 -8.73 -13.33 -0.13
C ASN A 239 -10.16 -13.01 -0.56
N THR A 240 -10.91 -14.05 -0.90
CA THR A 240 -12.32 -13.94 -1.24
C THR A 240 -13.16 -13.54 -0.02
N THR A 241 -14.42 -13.17 -0.27
CA THR A 241 -15.42 -12.96 0.75
C THR A 241 -16.59 -13.92 0.50
N PRO A 242 -16.87 -14.89 1.39
CA PRO A 242 -16.18 -15.18 2.65
C PRO A 242 -14.77 -15.75 2.44
N PRO A 243 -13.82 -15.50 3.37
CA PRO A 243 -12.43 -15.94 3.21
C PRO A 243 -12.29 -17.45 3.33
N ILE A 244 -11.38 -18.02 2.52
CA ILE A 244 -10.89 -19.40 2.68
C ILE A 244 -9.59 -19.42 3.49
N SER A 245 -9.06 -20.60 3.82
CA SER A 245 -7.79 -20.68 4.55
C SER A 245 -6.67 -20.02 3.76
N GLY A 246 -5.87 -19.16 4.41
CA GLY A 246 -4.74 -18.51 3.76
C GLY A 246 -3.74 -19.52 3.20
N GLU A 247 -3.59 -20.68 3.85
CA GLU A 247 -2.71 -21.77 3.40
C GLU A 247 -3.21 -22.48 2.13
N GLU A 248 -4.49 -22.31 1.75
CA GLU A 248 -5.05 -22.84 0.51
C GLU A 248 -4.83 -21.90 -0.69
N LEU A 249 -4.38 -20.67 -0.45
CA LEU A 249 -4.08 -19.70 -1.50
C LEU A 249 -2.67 -19.91 -2.06
N PHE A 250 -2.48 -19.66 -3.36
CA PHE A 250 -1.16 -19.54 -3.94
C PHE A 250 -0.43 -18.32 -3.38
N ILE A 251 0.89 -18.41 -3.29
CA ILE A 251 1.74 -17.27 -2.96
C ILE A 251 2.63 -16.88 -4.14
N ALA A 252 2.65 -15.59 -4.43
CA ALA A 252 3.52 -14.94 -5.40
C ALA A 252 4.14 -13.68 -4.77
N GLY A 253 4.84 -12.89 -5.60
CA GLY A 253 5.42 -11.61 -5.21
C GLY A 253 4.35 -10.58 -4.82
N ASP A 254 3.26 -10.50 -5.58
CA ASP A 254 2.10 -9.66 -5.28
C ASP A 254 1.01 -10.44 -4.51
N VAL A 255 0.27 -9.72 -3.65
CA VAL A 255 -0.73 -10.30 -2.74
C VAL A 255 -2.03 -10.70 -3.43
N ARG A 256 -2.30 -10.20 -4.64
CA ARG A 256 -3.55 -10.36 -5.39
C ARG A 256 -3.48 -11.50 -6.41
N ALA A 257 -2.49 -12.38 -6.36
CA ALA A 257 -2.30 -13.49 -7.31
C ALA A 257 -3.47 -14.49 -7.38
N ASN A 258 -4.42 -14.44 -6.45
CA ASN A 258 -5.60 -15.32 -6.39
C ASN A 258 -6.91 -14.57 -6.66
N GLU A 259 -6.86 -13.31 -7.11
CA GLU A 259 -8.05 -12.49 -7.34
C GLU A 259 -9.00 -13.13 -8.36
N GLN A 260 -8.44 -13.74 -9.40
CA GLN A 260 -9.15 -14.40 -10.49
C GLN A 260 -8.26 -15.48 -11.15
N ILE A 261 -8.81 -16.32 -12.04
CA ILE A 261 -8.14 -17.54 -12.55
C ILE A 261 -7.33 -17.37 -13.85
N GLY A 262 -7.48 -16.27 -14.58
CA GLY A 262 -6.73 -15.91 -15.78
C GLY A 262 -7.35 -14.78 -16.61
#